data_AF-A0A484DAL8-F1
#
_entry.id   AF-A0A484DAL8-F1
#
_cell.length_a   1.000
_cell.length_b   1.000
_cell.length_c   1.000
_cell.angle_alpha   90.00
_cell.angle_beta   90.00
_cell.angle_gamma   90.00
#
_symmetry.space_group_name_H-M   'P 1'
#
loop_
_entity.id
_entity.type
_entity.pdbx_description
1 polymer ?
#
loop_
_entity_poly.entity_id
_entity_poly.type
_entity_poly.pdbx_seq_one_letter_code
_entity_poly.pdbx_strand_id
1 'polypeptide(L)'
;MKRTKAILGVIWISCGVSAVLMVRFFDSKLIMICFVVFFIISLAIICFLYIYMFMLARIHARKIAALSTSGEGKCRRQRWWGSSMRGSLTLTIMFGVFVVCWTPFFLHLIIIMVCPMNPYCECYRSLFQLHVVLLMSHALIDPAIYAFRSAELRHTFRKMLLCSDWNWCS
;
A
#
# COMPACT_ATOMS: atom_id res chain seq x y z
N MET A 1 -9.11 21.44 -1.19
CA MET A 1 -7.97 21.45 -0.23
C MET A 1 -8.39 21.38 1.25
N LYS A 2 -9.33 22.20 1.75
CA LYS A 2 -9.75 22.17 3.18
C LYS A 2 -10.22 20.78 3.66
N ARG A 3 -11.06 20.09 2.88
CA ARG A 3 -11.54 18.73 3.17
C ARG A 3 -10.42 17.69 3.24
N THR A 4 -9.47 17.74 2.31
CA THR A 4 -8.30 16.85 2.29
C THR A 4 -7.43 17.03 3.53
N LYS A 5 -7.17 18.28 3.94
CA LYS A 5 -6.43 18.58 5.17
C LYS A 5 -7.16 18.09 6.42
N ALA A 6 -8.48 18.23 6.48
CA ALA A 6 -9.29 17.71 7.58
C ALA A 6 -9.21 16.17 7.67
N ILE A 7 -9.35 15.47 6.54
CA ILE A 7 -9.24 14.00 6.49
C ILE A 7 -7.84 13.54 6.94
N LEU A 8 -6.78 14.18 6.44
CA LEU A 8 -5.41 13.86 6.88
C LEU A 8 -5.24 14.11 8.39
N GLY A 9 -5.75 15.23 8.91
CA GLY A 9 -5.72 15.52 10.33
C GLY A 9 -6.41 14.44 11.18
N VAL A 10 -7.60 13.99 10.76
CA VAL A 10 -8.33 12.90 11.42
C VAL A 10 -7.53 11.60 11.40
N ILE A 11 -6.93 11.25 10.26
CA ILE A 11 -6.10 10.04 10.13
C ILE A 11 -4.91 10.12 11.10
N TRP A 12 -4.15 11.21 11.09
CA TRP A 12 -2.99 11.40 11.98
C TRP A 12 -3.37 11.33 13.46
N ILE A 13 -4.46 12.00 13.86
CA ILE A 13 -4.93 11.97 15.24
C ILE A 13 -5.36 10.55 15.62
N SER A 14 -6.14 9.87 14.76
CA SER A 14 -6.60 8.51 15.04
C SER A 14 -5.44 7.52 15.18
N CYS A 15 -4.46 7.56 14.26
CA CYS A 15 -3.27 6.71 14.32
C CYS A 15 -2.43 7.01 15.57
N GLY A 16 -2.25 8.28 15.93
CA GLY A 16 -1.53 8.68 17.13
C GLY A 16 -2.20 8.19 18.41
N VAL A 17 -3.52 8.37 18.53
CA VAL A 17 -4.28 7.89 19.69
C VAL A 17 -4.22 6.37 19.79
N SER A 18 -4.41 5.64 18.69
CA SER A 18 -4.29 4.18 18.66
C SER A 18 -2.89 3.70 19.05
N ALA A 19 -1.83 4.39 18.61
CA ALA A 19 -0.45 4.06 18.98
C ALA A 19 -0.18 4.28 20.48
N VAL A 20 -0.63 5.41 21.04
CA VAL A 20 -0.48 5.70 22.47
C VAL A 20 -1.23 4.69 23.33
N LEU A 21 -2.45 4.29 22.92
CA LEU A 21 -3.22 3.25 23.60
C LEU A 21 -2.50 1.90 23.57
N MET A 22 -1.88 1.54 22.44
CA MET A 22 -1.11 0.31 22.30
C MET A 22 0.13 0.29 23.21
N VAL A 23 0.86 1.40 23.30
CA VAL A 23 2.03 1.51 24.19
C VAL A 23 1.64 1.51 25.67
N ARG A 24 0.55 2.20 26.03
CA ARG A 24 0.12 2.33 27.43
C ARG A 24 -0.56 1.10 27.98
N PHE A 25 -1.24 0.32 27.15
CA PHE A 25 -2.05 -0.82 27.57
C PHE A 25 -1.62 -2.12 26.89
N PHE A 26 -0.33 -2.25 26.58
CA PHE A 26 0.22 -3.45 25.95
C PHE A 26 -0.05 -4.74 26.75
N ASP A 27 -0.04 -4.65 28.09
CA ASP A 27 -0.32 -5.80 28.98
C ASP A 27 -1.77 -6.28 28.93
N SER A 28 -2.69 -5.42 28.48
CA SER A 28 -4.12 -5.75 28.41
C SER A 28 -4.44 -6.53 27.14
N LYS A 29 -4.63 -7.85 27.28
CA LYS A 29 -5.03 -8.73 26.16
C LYS A 29 -6.25 -8.22 25.40
N LEU A 30 -7.23 -7.63 26.08
CA LEU A 30 -8.43 -7.10 25.40
C LEU A 30 -8.11 -5.97 24.41
N ILE A 31 -7.23 -5.04 24.77
CA ILE A 31 -6.89 -3.89 23.93
C ILE A 31 -6.10 -4.33 22.69
N MET A 32 -5.16 -5.26 22.88
CA MET A 32 -4.40 -5.81 21.77
C MET A 32 -5.25 -6.70 20.85
N ILE A 33 -6.24 -7.46 21.37
CA ILE A 33 -7.23 -8.17 20.54
C ILE A 33 -8.07 -7.17 19.72
N CYS A 34 -8.63 -6.15 20.36
CA CYS A 34 -9.42 -5.12 19.67
C CYS A 34 -8.62 -4.44 18.55
N PHE A 35 -7.34 -4.15 18.80
CA PHE A 35 -6.45 -3.55 17.81
C PHE A 35 -6.19 -4.48 16.62
N VAL A 36 -5.88 -5.76 16.87
CA VAL A 36 -5.67 -6.76 15.82
C VAL A 36 -6.94 -6.93 14.98
N VAL A 37 -8.11 -7.06 15.61
CA VAL A 37 -9.39 -7.22 14.91
C VAL A 37 -9.70 -5.98 14.06
N PHE A 38 -9.54 -4.78 14.61
CA PHE A 38 -9.77 -3.54 13.88
C PHE A 38 -8.88 -3.42 12.64
N PHE A 39 -7.60 -3.81 12.76
CA PHE A 39 -6.68 -3.77 11.63
C PHE A 39 -7.04 -4.80 10.55
N ILE A 40 -7.41 -6.03 10.93
CA ILE A 40 -7.85 -7.06 9.97
C ILE A 40 -9.12 -6.61 9.23
N ILE A 41 -10.09 -6.02 9.94
CA ILE A 41 -11.30 -5.46 9.33
C ILE A 41 -10.93 -4.33 8.35
N SER A 42 -10.07 -3.41 8.78
CA SER A 42 -9.62 -2.28 7.94
C SER A 42 -8.92 -2.78 6.67
N LEU A 43 -8.05 -3.79 6.79
CA LEU A 43 -7.42 -4.48 5.67
C LEU A 43 -8.48 -5.07 4.73
N ALA A 44 -9.43 -5.85 5.25
CA ALA A 44 -10.47 -6.48 4.44
C ALA A 44 -11.33 -5.45 3.69
N ILE A 45 -11.68 -4.34 4.34
CA ILE A 45 -12.41 -3.23 3.71
C ILE A 45 -11.58 -2.61 2.58
N ILE A 46 -10.30 -2.34 2.81
CA ILE A 46 -9.39 -1.84 1.78
C ILE A 46 -9.34 -2.82 0.60
N CYS A 47 -9.09 -4.11 0.85
CA CYS A 47 -9.09 -5.16 -0.19
C CYS A 47 -10.37 -5.13 -1.01
N PHE A 48 -11.52 -5.14 -0.32
CA PHE A 48 -12.83 -5.17 -0.95
C PHE A 48 -13.07 -3.93 -1.81
N LEU A 49 -12.82 -2.73 -1.27
CA LEU A 49 -12.96 -1.47 -2.02
C LEU A 49 -12.05 -1.42 -3.24
N TYR A 50 -10.82 -1.92 -3.13
CA TYR A 50 -9.88 -1.98 -4.25
C TYR A 50 -10.31 -2.99 -5.32
N ILE A 51 -10.75 -4.18 -4.93
CA ILE A 51 -11.30 -5.18 -5.85
C ILE A 51 -12.56 -4.63 -6.52
N TYR A 52 -13.45 -4.00 -5.75
CA TYR A 52 -14.65 -3.36 -6.27
C TYR A 52 -14.32 -2.27 -7.27
N MET A 53 -13.39 -1.37 -6.95
CA MET A 53 -12.94 -0.31 -7.85
C MET A 53 -12.30 -0.89 -9.12
N PHE A 54 -11.50 -1.96 -8.99
CA PHE A 54 -10.92 -2.65 -10.14
C PHE A 54 -12.00 -3.28 -11.02
N MET A 55 -12.96 -3.98 -10.42
CA MET A 55 -14.08 -4.60 -11.12
C MET A 55 -14.93 -3.54 -11.83
N LEU A 56 -15.23 -2.42 -11.15
CA LEU A 56 -15.95 -1.29 -11.73
C LEU A 56 -15.20 -0.69 -12.92
N ALA A 57 -13.88 -0.48 -12.79
CA ALA A 57 -13.04 -0.02 -13.89
C ALA A 57 -13.04 -1.01 -15.07
N ARG A 58 -13.01 -2.31 -14.80
CA ARG A 58 -13.07 -3.37 -15.83
C ARG A 58 -14.43 -3.43 -16.50
N ILE A 59 -15.52 -3.20 -15.76
CA ILE A 59 -16.88 -3.13 -16.29
C ILE A 59 -17.03 -1.90 -17.19
N HIS A 60 -16.56 -0.73 -16.76
CA HIS A 60 -16.55 0.48 -17.61
C HIS A 60 -15.70 0.28 -18.86
N ALA A 61 -14.51 -0.32 -18.73
CA ALA A 61 -13.66 -0.65 -19.88
C ALA A 61 -14.33 -1.62 -20.86
N ARG A 62 -15.05 -2.65 -20.36
CA ARG A 62 -15.79 -3.62 -21.18
C ARG A 62 -17.02 -3.00 -21.86
N LYS A 63 -17.77 -2.13 -21.17
CA LYS A 63 -18.92 -1.42 -21.76
C LYS A 63 -18.47 -0.48 -22.88
N ILE A 64 -17.36 0.24 -22.69
CA ILE A 64 -16.75 1.05 -23.74
C ILE A 64 -16.23 0.14 -24.88
N ALA A 65 -15.71 -1.05 -24.56
CA ALA A 65 -15.23 -2.01 -25.55
C ALA A 65 -16.32 -2.46 -26.53
N ALA A 66 -17.53 -2.68 -26.02
CA ALA A 66 -18.69 -3.15 -26.79
C ALA A 66 -19.33 -2.07 -27.69
N LEU A 67 -19.14 -0.78 -27.42
CA LEU A 67 -19.75 0.32 -28.18
C LEU A 67 -18.96 0.80 -29.42
N SER A 68 -17.75 0.28 -29.71
CA SER A 68 -16.92 0.83 -30.80
C SER A 68 -16.74 -0.15 -31.94
N THR A 69 -17.59 0.00 -32.95
CA THR A 69 -17.58 -0.75 -34.21
C THR A 69 -16.75 -0.06 -35.32
N SER A 70 -15.81 0.84 -34.99
CA SER A 70 -15.05 1.59 -36.01
C SER A 70 -13.53 1.61 -35.76
N GLY A 71 -12.75 1.28 -36.80
CA GLY A 71 -11.36 0.82 -36.74
C GLY A 71 -10.32 1.79 -36.15
N GLU A 72 -10.58 3.09 -36.13
CA GLU A 72 -9.65 4.11 -35.60
C GLU A 72 -9.56 4.11 -34.07
N GLY A 73 -10.60 3.62 -33.38
CA GLY A 73 -10.62 3.54 -31.91
C GLY A 73 -9.73 2.45 -31.33
N LYS A 74 -9.29 1.46 -32.15
CA LYS A 74 -8.64 0.22 -31.68
C LYS A 74 -7.21 0.45 -31.17
N CYS A 75 -6.44 1.31 -31.85
CA CYS A 75 -5.06 1.62 -31.46
C CYS A 75 -5.01 2.52 -30.21
N ARG A 76 -5.87 3.55 -30.15
CA ARG A 76 -6.03 4.42 -28.96
C ARG A 76 -6.53 3.62 -27.76
N ARG A 77 -7.39 2.62 -28.00
CA ARG A 77 -7.89 1.67 -27.00
C ARG A 77 -6.80 0.74 -26.46
N GLN A 78 -5.98 0.12 -27.31
CA GLN A 78 -4.86 -0.72 -26.82
C GLN A 78 -3.89 0.09 -25.95
N ARG A 79 -3.60 1.33 -26.35
CA ARG A 79 -2.73 2.23 -25.58
C ARG A 79 -3.34 2.63 -24.23
N TRP A 80 -4.63 2.99 -24.21
CA TRP A 80 -5.36 3.29 -22.97
C TRP A 80 -5.48 2.06 -22.06
N TRP A 81 -5.80 0.89 -22.62
CA TRP A 81 -5.93 -0.36 -21.87
C TRP A 81 -4.59 -0.81 -21.29
N GLY A 82 -3.49 -0.65 -22.04
CA GLY A 82 -2.13 -0.87 -21.57
C GLY A 82 -1.73 0.10 -20.44
N SER A 83 -2.12 1.37 -20.52
CA SER A 83 -1.88 2.37 -19.46
C SER A 83 -2.70 2.09 -18.20
N SER A 84 -3.99 1.79 -18.35
CA SER A 84 -4.89 1.46 -17.23
C SER A 84 -4.52 0.14 -16.54
N MET A 85 -4.08 -0.87 -17.30
CA MET A 85 -3.58 -2.13 -16.74
C MET A 85 -2.27 -1.93 -15.96
N ARG A 86 -1.35 -1.11 -16.49
CA ARG A 86 -0.12 -0.72 -15.77
C ARG A 86 -0.43 0.02 -14.48
N GLY A 87 -1.43 0.91 -14.50
CA GLY A 87 -1.98 1.53 -13.30
C GLY A 87 -2.47 0.47 -12.32
N SER A 88 -3.43 -0.37 -12.70
CA SER A 88 -3.94 -1.38 -11.79
C SER A 88 -2.87 -2.33 -11.25
N LEU A 89 -1.92 -2.77 -12.07
CA LEU A 89 -0.85 -3.67 -11.65
C LEU A 89 -0.04 -3.08 -10.50
N THR A 90 0.27 -1.79 -10.55
CA THR A 90 0.99 -1.16 -9.44
C THR A 90 0.14 -1.05 -8.18
N LEU A 91 -1.17 -0.83 -8.29
CA LEU A 91 -2.05 -0.84 -7.11
C LEU A 91 -2.08 -2.23 -6.47
N THR A 92 -2.12 -3.28 -7.31
CA THR A 92 -2.01 -4.67 -6.86
C THR A 92 -0.66 -4.96 -6.21
N ILE A 93 0.45 -4.45 -6.77
CA ILE A 93 1.79 -4.59 -6.17
C ILE A 93 1.90 -3.84 -4.84
N MET A 94 1.44 -2.59 -4.76
CA MET A 94 1.42 -1.83 -3.50
C MET A 94 0.66 -2.57 -2.41
N PHE A 95 -0.53 -3.07 -2.75
CA PHE A 95 -1.34 -3.86 -1.83
C PHE A 95 -0.64 -5.17 -1.43
N GLY A 96 -0.06 -5.90 -2.38
CA GLY A 96 0.65 -7.15 -2.11
C GLY A 96 1.85 -6.95 -1.17
N VAL A 97 2.64 -5.90 -1.41
CA VAL A 97 3.74 -5.52 -0.52
C VAL A 97 3.22 -5.13 0.86
N PHE A 98 2.16 -4.31 0.93
CA PHE A 98 1.55 -3.94 2.20
C PHE A 98 1.18 -5.19 3.00
N VAL A 99 0.47 -6.15 2.40
CA VAL A 99 0.13 -7.40 3.08
C VAL A 99 1.38 -8.14 3.54
N VAL A 100 2.36 -8.38 2.66
CA VAL A 100 3.59 -9.13 3.01
C VAL A 100 4.41 -8.46 4.11
N CYS A 101 4.51 -7.12 4.11
CA CYS A 101 5.23 -6.37 5.15
C CYS A 101 4.50 -6.36 6.49
N TRP A 102 3.16 -6.39 6.47
CA TRP A 102 2.35 -6.29 7.68
C TRP A 102 2.00 -7.66 8.30
N THR A 103 1.83 -8.71 7.49
CA THR A 103 1.61 -10.10 7.94
C THR A 103 2.55 -10.54 9.06
N PRO A 104 3.89 -10.38 8.96
CA PRO A 104 4.81 -10.77 10.04
C PRO A 104 4.47 -10.08 11.36
N PHE A 105 4.17 -8.78 11.34
CA PHE A 105 3.80 -8.03 12.55
C PHE A 105 2.50 -8.55 13.17
N PHE A 106 1.46 -8.81 12.37
CA PHE A 106 0.22 -9.42 12.88
C PHE A 106 0.42 -10.81 13.43
N LEU A 107 1.23 -11.62 12.74
CA LEU A 107 1.55 -12.98 13.16
C LEU A 107 2.26 -12.95 14.52
N HIS A 108 3.18 -12.02 14.72
CA HIS A 108 3.83 -11.80 16.01
C HIS A 108 2.86 -11.43 17.13
N LEU A 109 1.92 -10.50 16.88
CA LEU A 109 0.89 -10.14 17.86
C LEU A 109 -0.02 -11.33 18.20
N ILE A 110 -0.39 -12.15 17.21
CA ILE A 110 -1.21 -13.35 17.43
C ILE A 110 -0.42 -14.40 18.25
N ILE A 111 0.86 -14.59 17.98
CA ILE A 111 1.71 -15.54 18.72
C ILE A 111 1.83 -15.15 20.19
N ILE A 112 2.05 -13.86 20.48
CA ILE A 112 2.08 -13.33 21.86
C ILE A 112 0.76 -13.61 22.60
N MET A 113 -0.38 -13.57 21.89
CA MET A 113 -1.68 -13.89 22.48
C MET A 113 -1.87 -15.37 22.80
N VAL A 114 -1.53 -16.23 21.85
CA VAL A 114 -1.91 -17.65 21.88
C VAL A 114 -0.96 -18.47 22.75
N CYS A 115 0.33 -18.12 22.80
CA CYS A 115 1.35 -18.89 23.51
C CYS A 115 2.32 -18.01 24.33
N PRO A 116 1.90 -17.53 25.52
CA PRO A 116 2.78 -16.76 26.38
C PRO A 116 3.89 -17.59 27.06
N MET A 117 3.73 -18.92 27.17
CA MET A 117 4.60 -19.80 27.99
C MET A 117 5.25 -20.97 27.22
N ASN A 118 5.14 -21.02 25.89
CA ASN A 118 5.67 -22.12 25.09
C ASN A 118 7.07 -21.81 24.54
N PRO A 119 8.05 -22.73 24.65
CA PRO A 119 9.44 -22.49 24.21
C PRO A 119 9.58 -22.26 22.70
N TYR A 120 8.62 -22.72 21.89
CA TYR A 120 8.58 -22.42 20.45
C TYR A 120 8.32 -20.94 20.15
N CYS A 121 7.68 -20.19 21.06
CA CYS A 121 7.44 -18.76 20.89
C CYS A 121 8.66 -17.91 21.22
N GLU A 122 9.58 -18.39 22.05
CA GLU A 122 10.88 -17.74 22.28
C GLU A 122 11.73 -17.74 20.99
N CYS A 123 11.70 -18.82 20.23
CA CYS A 123 12.37 -18.88 18.91
C CYS A 123 11.77 -17.86 17.93
N TYR A 124 10.43 -17.73 17.89
CA TYR A 124 9.77 -16.73 17.05
C TYR A 124 10.03 -15.29 17.52
N ARG A 125 10.19 -15.07 18.83
CA ARG A 125 10.58 -13.78 19.41
C ARG A 125 11.98 -13.34 18.94
N SER A 126 12.89 -14.27 18.68
CA SER A 126 14.21 -13.97 18.08
C SER A 126 14.10 -13.40 16.65
N LEU A 127 13.10 -13.82 15.88
CA LEU A 127 12.85 -13.29 14.52
C LEU A 127 12.28 -11.86 14.53
N PHE A 128 11.97 -11.28 15.69
CA PHE A 128 11.42 -9.94 15.83
C PHE A 128 12.25 -8.86 15.11
N GLN A 129 13.59 -8.96 15.12
CA GLN A 129 14.44 -8.01 14.40
C GLN A 129 14.16 -8.00 12.88
N LEU A 130 13.97 -9.18 12.28
CA LEU A 130 13.63 -9.29 10.85
C LEU A 130 12.25 -8.71 10.57
N HIS A 131 11.30 -8.86 11.49
CA HIS A 131 9.95 -8.32 11.38
C HIS A 131 9.95 -6.78 11.41
N VAL A 132 10.72 -6.20 12.34
CA VAL A 132 10.89 -4.74 12.45
C VAL A 132 11.58 -4.19 11.21
N VAL A 133 12.61 -4.87 10.70
CA VAL A 133 13.30 -4.46 9.47
C VAL A 133 12.34 -4.49 8.27
N LEU A 134 11.51 -5.53 8.15
CA LEU A 134 10.46 -5.61 7.13
C LEU A 134 9.45 -4.47 7.23
N LEU A 135 9.02 -4.14 8.45
CA LEU A 135 8.10 -3.01 8.68
C LEU A 135 8.76 -1.66 8.36
N MET A 136 10.04 -1.48 8.69
CA MET A 136 10.78 -0.25 8.35
C MET A 136 11.01 -0.13 6.85
N SER A 137 11.27 -1.24 6.17
CA SER A 137 11.42 -1.24 4.72
C SER A 137 10.14 -0.83 3.98
N HIS A 138 8.95 -1.06 4.56
CA HIS A 138 7.68 -0.57 3.99
C HIS A 138 7.71 0.95 3.70
N ALA A 139 8.30 1.74 4.61
CA ALA A 139 8.41 3.19 4.42
C ALA A 139 9.33 3.60 3.25
N LEU A 140 10.27 2.72 2.85
CA LEU A 140 11.13 2.91 1.67
C LEU A 140 10.45 2.40 0.39
N ILE A 141 9.55 1.42 0.52
CA ILE A 141 8.85 0.84 -0.62
C ILE A 141 7.81 1.81 -1.18
N ASP A 142 7.19 2.65 -0.35
CA ASP A 142 6.28 3.71 -0.80
C ASP A 142 6.96 4.65 -1.83
N PRO A 143 8.08 5.36 -1.53
CA PRO A 143 8.84 6.14 -2.50
C PRO A 143 9.33 5.34 -3.71
N ALA A 144 9.81 4.11 -3.49
CA ALA A 144 10.34 3.28 -4.57
C ALA A 144 9.23 2.95 -5.59
N ILE A 145 8.05 2.54 -5.14
CA ILE A 145 6.94 2.23 -6.05
C ILE A 145 6.49 3.49 -6.81
N TYR A 146 6.42 4.66 -6.17
CA TYR A 146 6.09 5.92 -6.86
C TYR A 146 7.17 6.32 -7.88
N ALA A 147 8.46 6.13 -7.56
CA ALA A 147 9.59 6.42 -8.42
C ALA A 147 9.71 5.45 -9.62
N PHE A 148 9.41 4.17 -9.42
CA PHE A 148 9.43 3.17 -10.50
C PHE A 148 8.24 3.30 -11.46
N ARG A 149 7.10 3.82 -10.99
CA ARG A 149 5.84 3.83 -11.74
C ARG A 149 5.63 5.05 -12.62
N SER A 150 6.00 6.26 -12.18
CA SER A 150 5.79 7.44 -13.02
C SER A 150 6.91 7.55 -14.05
N ALA A 151 6.57 7.31 -15.31
CA ALA A 151 7.46 7.61 -16.43
C ALA A 151 7.86 9.11 -16.43
N GLU A 152 6.98 9.98 -15.91
CA GLU A 152 7.25 11.39 -15.63
C GLU A 152 8.34 11.58 -14.57
N LEU A 153 8.28 10.97 -13.36
CA LEU A 153 9.39 11.12 -12.40
C LEU A 153 10.64 10.45 -12.90
N ARG A 154 10.60 9.30 -13.59
CA ARG A 154 11.80 8.73 -14.22
C ARG A 154 12.44 9.67 -15.23
N HIS A 155 11.64 10.43 -15.97
CA HIS A 155 12.16 11.45 -16.88
C HIS A 155 12.71 12.64 -16.10
N THR A 156 12.03 13.12 -15.05
CA THR A 156 12.50 14.21 -14.18
C THR A 156 13.73 13.83 -13.37
N PHE A 157 13.81 12.62 -12.83
CA PHE A 157 14.97 12.08 -12.10
C PHE A 157 16.14 11.85 -13.02
N ARG A 158 15.91 11.34 -14.25
CA ARG A 158 16.95 11.33 -15.28
C ARG A 158 17.36 12.73 -15.65
N LYS A 159 16.45 13.68 -15.79
CA LYS A 159 16.75 15.06 -16.17
C LYS A 159 17.47 15.83 -15.05
N MET A 160 17.22 15.50 -13.79
CA MET A 160 17.90 16.05 -12.61
C MET A 160 19.25 15.36 -12.33
N LEU A 161 19.36 14.04 -12.50
CA LEU A 161 20.63 13.30 -12.33
C LEU A 161 21.56 13.42 -13.54
N LEU A 162 21.01 13.56 -14.75
CA LEU A 162 21.73 13.89 -15.99
C LEU A 162 21.76 15.39 -16.24
N CYS A 163 21.77 16.22 -15.18
CA CYS A 163 22.31 17.57 -15.25
C CYS A 163 23.82 17.52 -15.53
N SER A 164 24.20 16.99 -16.70
CA SER A 164 25.56 17.01 -17.21
C SER A 164 25.68 17.76 -18.54
N ASP A 165 24.64 18.40 -19.06
CA ASP A 165 24.79 19.31 -20.21
C ASP A 165 23.78 20.46 -20.18
N TRP A 166 24.02 21.42 -19.29
CA TRP A 166 23.54 22.80 -19.46
C TRP A 166 24.57 23.58 -20.27
N ASN A 167 24.75 23.22 -21.54
CA ASN A 167 25.63 23.96 -22.46
C ASN A 167 25.03 24.05 -23.86
N TRP A 168 23.77 24.48 -24.01
CA TRP A 168 23.26 24.99 -25.29
C TRP A 168 22.20 26.07 -25.06
N CYS A 169 22.70 27.28 -24.77
CA CYS A 169 22.08 28.54 -25.17
C CYS A 169 23.18 29.63 -25.12
N SER A 170 23.99 29.69 -26.17
CA SER A 170 24.62 30.91 -26.68
C SER A 170 24.55 30.88 -28.20
#